data_AF-O84815-F1
#
_entry.id   AF-O84815-F1
#
_cell.length_a   1.000
_cell.length_b   1.000
_cell.length_c   1.000
_cell.angle_alpha   90.00
_cell.angle_beta   90.00
_cell.angle_gamma   90.00
#
_symmetry.space_group_name_H-M   'P 1'
#
loop_
_entity.id
_entity.type
_entity.pdbx_description
1 polymer ?
#
loop_
_entity_poly.entity_id
_entity_poly.type
_entity_poly.pdbx_seq_one_letter_code
_entity_poly.pdbx_strand_id
1 'polypeptide(L)'
;MCSPVEIRGSLEMVSGEQWFLSLEISTILSLRCRICDAPVEWPVQGIVIQQLIHCSDERSGVFDCRDLIRDELLLEGDRFQECQEGGCPAREFIKNFLKKGGT
;
A
#
# COMPACT_ATOMS: atom_id res chain seq x y z
N MET A 1 -14.12 7.47 -6.24
CA MET A 1 -14.72 6.25 -5.66
C MET A 1 -13.55 5.34 -5.32
N CYS A 2 -13.49 4.80 -4.10
CA CYS A 2 -12.40 3.89 -3.74
C CYS A 2 -12.66 2.52 -4.35
N SER A 3 -11.66 1.94 -5.00
CA SER A 3 -11.73 0.57 -5.48
C SER A 3 -11.78 -0.39 -4.29
N PRO A 4 -12.56 -1.48 -4.37
CA PRO A 4 -12.58 -2.47 -3.31
C PRO A 4 -11.20 -3.11 -3.14
N VAL A 5 -10.90 -3.54 -1.91
CA VAL A 5 -9.70 -4.33 -1.62
C VAL A 5 -10.09 -5.80 -1.71
N GLU A 6 -9.45 -6.54 -2.61
CA GLU A 6 -9.57 -7.99 -2.69
C GLU A 6 -8.59 -8.63 -1.71
N ILE A 7 -9.10 -9.51 -0.85
CA ILE A 7 -8.32 -10.19 0.17
C ILE A 7 -8.60 -11.69 0.05
N ARG A 8 -7.54 -12.48 -0.05
CA ARG A 8 -7.56 -13.95 0.01
C ARG A 8 -6.60 -14.40 1.10
N GLY A 9 -6.79 -15.57 1.67
CA GLY A 9 -5.86 -16.02 2.70
C GLY A 9 -6.30 -17.24 3.47
N SER A 10 -5.47 -17.62 4.43
CA SER A 10 -5.70 -18.69 5.37
C SER A 10 -5.34 -18.26 6.79
N LEU A 11 -5.95 -18.94 7.75
CA LEU A 11 -5.62 -18.85 9.17
C LEU A 11 -5.42 -20.28 9.68
N GLU A 12 -4.24 -20.55 10.22
CA GLU A 12 -3.82 -21.91 10.61
C GLU A 12 -3.35 -21.92 12.06
N MET A 13 -3.81 -22.88 12.86
CA MET A 13 -3.35 -23.02 14.23
C MET A 13 -1.96 -23.67 14.24
N VAL A 14 -0.97 -23.00 14.84
CA VAL A 14 0.41 -23.50 14.90
C VAL A 14 0.63 -24.31 16.17
N SER A 15 0.20 -23.77 17.32
CA SER A 15 0.28 -24.43 18.61
C SER A 15 -0.74 -23.81 19.55
N GLY A 16 -1.47 -24.60 20.36
CA GLY A 16 -2.35 -24.13 21.46
C GLY A 16 -3.10 -22.80 21.23
N GLU A 17 -2.43 -21.69 21.56
CA GLU A 17 -2.94 -20.31 21.53
C GLU A 17 -2.35 -19.43 20.41
N GLN A 18 -1.64 -20.02 19.45
CA GLN A 18 -0.94 -19.36 18.36
C GLN A 18 -1.55 -19.72 17.01
N TRP A 19 -1.79 -18.69 16.22
CA TRP A 19 -2.34 -18.80 14.87
C TRP A 19 -1.43 -18.08 13.88
N PHE A 20 -1.24 -18.68 12.72
CA PHE A 20 -0.53 -18.09 11.60
C PHE A 20 -1.55 -17.57 10.59
N LEU A 21 -1.56 -16.26 10.40
CA LEU A 21 -2.37 -15.59 9.40
C LEU A 21 -1.53 -15.38 8.15
N SER A 22 -2.07 -15.77 6.99
CA SER A 22 -1.48 -15.47 5.68
C SER A 22 -2.54 -14.83 4.81
N LEU A 23 -2.34 -13.57 4.40
CA LEU A 23 -3.23 -12.82 3.53
C LEU A 23 -2.51 -12.44 2.23
N GLU A 24 -3.23 -12.53 1.12
CA GLU A 24 -2.85 -11.99 -0.18
C GLU A 24 -3.84 -10.88 -0.55
N ILE A 25 -3.32 -9.72 -0.92
CA ILE A 25 -4.10 -8.49 -1.08
C ILE A 25 -3.86 -7.91 -2.47
N SER A 26 -4.95 -7.51 -3.12
CA SER A 26 -4.94 -6.82 -4.41
C SER A 26 -5.95 -5.68 -4.41
N THR A 27 -5.56 -4.52 -4.94
CA THR A 27 -6.44 -3.35 -5.03
C THR A 27 -5.92 -2.33 -6.04
N ILE A 28 -6.60 -1.20 -6.15
CA ILE A 28 -6.15 -0.02 -6.91
C ILE A 28 -6.02 1.12 -5.91
N LEU A 29 -4.80 1.62 -5.74
CA LEU A 29 -4.55 2.82 -4.93
C LEU A 29 -4.91 4.07 -5.72
N SER A 30 -5.71 4.94 -5.11
CA SER A 30 -5.99 6.27 -5.65
C SER A 30 -4.98 7.27 -5.08
N LEU A 31 -3.95 7.56 -5.85
CA LEU A 31 -2.85 8.46 -5.50
C LEU A 31 -2.96 9.79 -6.24
N ARG A 32 -2.06 10.72 -5.93
CA ARG A 32 -1.88 11.98 -6.66
C ARG A 32 -0.47 12.13 -7.16
N CYS A 33 -0.34 12.68 -8.36
CA CYS A 33 0.97 13.03 -8.90
C CYS A 33 1.66 14.09 -8.04
N ARG A 34 2.89 13.82 -7.58
CA ARG A 34 3.68 14.79 -6.80
C ARG A 34 4.04 16.08 -7.56
N ILE A 35 3.83 16.10 -8.87
CA ILE A 35 4.19 17.21 -9.76
C ILE A 35 2.97 18.05 -10.15
N CYS A 36 1.92 17.44 -10.70
CA CYS A 36 0.75 18.15 -11.20
C CYS A 36 -0.53 17.96 -10.38
N ASP A 37 -0.47 17.20 -9.29
CA ASP A 37 -1.62 16.83 -8.43
C ASP A 37 -2.77 16.09 -9.15
N ALA A 38 -2.57 15.67 -10.40
CA ALA A 38 -3.55 14.87 -11.12
C ALA A 38 -3.81 13.54 -10.38
N PRO A 39 -5.07 13.05 -10.35
CA PRO A 39 -5.39 11.76 -9.77
C PRO A 39 -4.76 10.64 -10.60
N VAL A 40 -4.24 9.62 -9.91
CA VAL A 40 -3.57 8.48 -10.53
C VAL A 40 -4.04 7.19 -9.86
N GLU A 41 -4.43 6.23 -10.68
CA GLU A 41 -4.75 4.88 -10.23
C GLU A 41 -3.50 4.02 -10.35
N TRP A 42 -3.06 3.46 -9.22
CA TRP A 42 -1.90 2.59 -9.15
C TRP A 42 -2.35 1.18 -8.77
N PRO A 43 -2.28 0.21 -9.70
CA PRO A 43 -2.65 -1.17 -9.41
C PRO A 43 -1.63 -1.79 -8.45
N VAL A 44 -2.13 -2.40 -7.39
CA VAL A 44 -1.34 -3.14 -6.41
C VAL A 44 -1.83 -4.58 -6.42
N GLN A 45 -0.93 -5.52 -6.69
CA GLN A 45 -1.26 -6.94 -6.82
C GLN A 45 -0.29 -7.79 -6.02
N GLY A 46 -0.83 -8.81 -5.36
CA GLY A 46 -0.04 -9.85 -4.71
C GLY A 46 0.78 -9.39 -3.50
N ILE A 47 0.33 -8.37 -2.75
CA ILE A 47 0.91 -8.09 -1.43
C ILE A 47 0.61 -9.29 -0.54
N VAL A 48 1.63 -9.84 0.10
CA VAL A 48 1.48 -10.94 1.06
C VAL A 48 1.78 -10.43 2.47
N ILE A 49 0.81 -10.59 3.36
CA ILE A 49 0.94 -10.29 4.80
C ILE A 49 0.97 -11.60 5.57
N GLN A 50 1.97 -11.78 6.41
CA GLN A 50 2.12 -12.94 7.27
C GLN A 50 2.34 -12.49 8.71
N GLN A 51 1.49 -12.98 9.62
CA GLN A 51 1.51 -12.57 11.02
C GLN A 51 1.26 -13.77 11.94
N LEU A 52 2.08 -13.90 12.98
CA LEU A 52 1.78 -14.78 14.11
C LEU A 52 0.89 -14.03 15.10
N ILE A 53 -0.25 -14.62 15.44
CA ILE A 53 -1.25 -14.07 16.35
C ILE A 53 -1.28 -14.93 17.60
N HIS A 54 -1.21 -14.30 18.77
CA HIS A 54 -1.41 -14.96 20.06
C HIS A 54 -2.80 -14.65 20.61
N CYS A 55 -3.54 -15.66 21.05
CA CYS A 55 -4.89 -15.47 21.60
C CYS A 55 -4.90 -14.56 22.85
N SER A 56 -3.79 -14.47 23.58
CA SER A 56 -3.63 -13.54 24.72
C SER A 56 -3.76 -12.08 24.34
N ASP A 57 -3.39 -11.75 23.11
CA ASP A 57 -3.27 -10.38 22.63
C ASP A 57 -4.65 -9.87 22.17
N GLU A 58 -5.52 -10.79 21.73
CA GLU A 58 -6.80 -10.49 21.10
C GLU A 58 -8.00 -10.86 21.98
N ARG A 59 -8.20 -10.11 23.07
CA ARG A 59 -9.24 -10.38 24.08
C ARG A 59 -10.68 -10.29 23.57
N SER A 60 -10.89 -9.67 22.41
CA SER A 60 -12.20 -9.51 21.77
C SER A 60 -12.68 -10.76 21.04
N GLY A 61 -11.78 -11.73 20.77
CA GLY A 61 -12.05 -12.85 19.86
C GLY A 61 -12.10 -12.44 18.38
N VAL A 62 -11.77 -11.20 18.06
CA VAL A 62 -11.73 -10.65 16.69
C VAL A 62 -10.37 -10.01 16.47
N PHE A 63 -9.58 -10.57 15.55
CA PHE A 63 -8.32 -9.99 15.13
C PHE A 63 -8.55 -8.90 14.07
N ASP A 64 -8.18 -7.66 14.38
CA ASP A 64 -8.30 -6.53 13.47
C ASP A 64 -7.05 -6.37 12.60
N CYS A 65 -7.11 -6.88 11.37
CA CYS A 65 -6.00 -6.77 10.41
C CYS A 65 -5.97 -5.44 9.63
N ARG A 66 -6.87 -4.48 9.90
CA ARG A 66 -6.96 -3.25 9.10
C ARG A 66 -5.67 -2.44 9.13
N ASP A 67 -4.98 -2.39 10.25
CA ASP A 67 -3.74 -1.63 10.39
C ASP A 67 -2.60 -2.30 9.63
N LEU A 68 -2.46 -3.62 9.74
CA LEU A 68 -1.49 -4.40 8.95
C LEU A 68 -1.68 -4.19 7.45
N ILE A 69 -2.93 -4.27 6.98
CA ILE A 69 -3.27 -4.06 5.56
C ILE A 69 -2.94 -2.63 5.13
N ARG A 70 -3.26 -1.65 5.98
CA ARG A 70 -3.02 -0.23 5.67
C ARG A 70 -1.53 0.05 5.53
N ASP A 71 -0.71 -0.45 6.45
CA ASP A 71 0.73 -0.18 6.47
C ASP A 71 1.40 -0.72 5.21
N GLU A 72 1.08 -1.95 4.80
CA GLU A 72 1.61 -2.53 3.56
C GLU A 72 1.15 -1.77 2.31
N LEU A 73 -0.11 -1.35 2.24
CA LEU A 73 -0.60 -0.54 1.11
C LEU A 73 0.06 0.85 1.05
N LEU A 74 0.40 1.45 2.20
CA LEU A 74 1.12 2.72 2.25
C LEU A 74 2.54 2.60 1.70
N LEU A 75 3.23 1.49 2.02
CA LEU A 75 4.57 1.22 1.50
C LEU A 75 4.58 1.08 -0.04
N GLU A 76 3.54 0.50 -0.63
CA GLU A 76 3.40 0.47 -2.09
C GLU A 76 3.13 1.86 -2.68
N GLY A 77 2.33 2.68 -1.99
CA GLY A 77 2.07 4.07 -2.39
C GLY A 77 3.33 4.95 -2.42
N ASP A 78 4.29 4.72 -1.53
CA ASP A 78 5.55 5.48 -1.49
C ASP A 78 6.47 5.21 -2.69
N ARG A 79 6.33 4.07 -3.35
CA ARG A 79 7.08 3.75 -4.57
C ARG A 79 6.63 4.59 -5.76
N PHE A 80 5.39 5.08 -5.74
CA PHE A 80 4.83 5.89 -6.80
C PHE A 80 5.52 7.25 -6.92
N GLN A 81 5.98 7.56 -8.14
CA GLN A 81 6.67 8.82 -8.44
C GLN A 81 5.72 9.83 -9.09
N GLU A 82 5.14 9.50 -10.25
CA GLU A 82 4.51 10.47 -11.16
C GLU A 82 3.37 9.86 -12.00
N CYS A 83 2.50 10.70 -12.56
CA CYS A 83 1.27 10.28 -13.26
C CYS A 83 1.47 9.48 -14.56
N GLN A 84 2.70 9.36 -15.06
CA GLN A 84 3.02 8.58 -16.24
C GLN A 84 4.31 7.80 -15.98
N GLU A 85 4.44 6.61 -16.58
CA GLU A 85 5.66 5.78 -16.46
C GLU A 85 6.92 6.52 -16.91
N GLY A 86 6.80 7.44 -17.87
CA GLY A 86 7.91 8.30 -18.34
C GLY A 86 8.13 9.58 -17.53
N GLY A 87 7.40 9.77 -16.42
CA GLY A 87 7.38 11.01 -15.66
C GLY A 87 6.26 11.97 -16.08
N CYS A 88 5.93 12.90 -15.19
CA CYS A 88 4.90 13.90 -15.39
C CYS A 88 5.33 14.92 -16.46
N PRO A 89 4.51 15.19 -17.49
CA PRO A 89 4.85 16.19 -18.51
C PRO A 89 5.07 17.61 -17.96
N ALA A 90 4.37 17.97 -16.86
CA ALA A 90 4.55 19.25 -16.19
C ALA A 90 5.94 19.42 -15.56
N ARG A 91 6.71 18.34 -15.41
CA ARG A 91 8.10 18.37 -14.95
C ARG A 91 8.98 19.20 -15.88
N GLU A 92 8.78 19.15 -17.20
CA GLU A 92 9.56 19.95 -18.16
C GLU A 92 9.31 21.45 -17.98
N PHE A 93 8.07 21.83 -17.63
CA PHE A 93 7.75 23.21 -17.32
C PHE A 93 8.44 23.65 -16.02
N ILE A 94 8.39 22.83 -14.96
CA ILE A 94 9.01 23.14 -13.66
C ILE A 94 10.53 23.22 -13.73
N LYS A 95 11.18 22.39 -14.57
CA LYS A 95 12.64 22.43 -14.80
C LYS A 95 13.15 23.83 -15.17
N ASN A 96 12.33 24.64 -15.85
CA ASN A 96 12.69 26.01 -16.21
C ASN A 96 12.74 26.97 -15.01
N PHE A 97 12.07 26.63 -13.91
CA PHE A 97 12.00 27.43 -12.68
C PHE A 97 12.92 26.90 -11.57
N LEU A 98 13.37 25.64 -11.68
CA LEU A 98 14.41 25.10 -10.81
C LEU A 98 15.69 25.87 -11.11
N LYS A 99 16.18 26.65 -10.13
CA LYS A 99 17.52 27.25 -10.21
C LYS A 99 18.48 26.11 -10.56
N LYS A 100 19.19 26.23 -11.68
CA LYS A 100 20.40 25.44 -11.91
C LYS A 100 21.24 25.69 -10.67
N GLY A 101 21.41 24.69 -9.81
CA GLY A 101 22.37 24.76 -8.72
C GLY A 101 23.68 25.21 -9.35
N GLY A 102 24.13 26.41 -9.00
CA GLY A 102 25.43 26.87 -9.44
C GLY A 102 26.46 25.91 -8.85
N THR A 103 27.27 25.33 -9.73
CA THR A 103 28.60 24.72 -9.51
C THR A 103 28.80 23.91 -8.25
#